data_AF-A0A7R9V160-F1
#
_entry.id   AF-A0A7R9V160-F1
#
_cell.length_a   1.000
_cell.length_b   1.000
_cell.length_c   1.000
_cell.angle_alpha   90.00
_cell.angle_beta   90.00
_cell.angle_gamma   90.00
#
_symmetry.space_group_name_H-M   'P 1'
#
loop_
_entity.id
_entity.type
_entity.pdbx_description
1 polymer ?
#
loop_
_entity_poly.entity_id
_entity_poly.type
_entity_poly.pdbx_seq_one_letter_code
_entity_poly.pdbx_strand_id
1 'polypeptide(L)'
;MPGRLLALAGGALLAITVGVTARRLHEKRNTAEAKRRRQIARNKLLVTELSKYLPERRFKLKPGVVGSLRRNTGFNEFEIFRKYLWYLLRERTFDAEAIEDLVALKTAAELSDDQVADALAERAQRVYDKYGTLMLRELEEETLSASGLERKATCKALFQKLLYLSECERLVAQGSQAAGRINLRVIFGASERDVNRLRIVSLYEVDLEAAFSQAPGVNSAAGVDAQPADIPGDGTTGRDTTGGGRIGGRGGASLGPLPPVVISDDEADEEPPHFQDDKPRRSA
;
A
#
# COMPACT_ATOMS: atom_id res chain seq x y z
N MET A 1 -49.39 48.38 3.53
CA MET A 1 -48.79 47.05 3.30
C MET A 1 -47.26 47.04 3.52
N PRO A 2 -46.73 47.41 4.71
CA PRO A 2 -45.27 47.43 4.95
C PRO A 2 -44.66 46.06 5.27
N GLY A 3 -45.43 45.10 5.81
CA GLY A 3 -44.91 43.80 6.26
C GLY A 3 -44.41 42.88 5.14
N ARG A 4 -44.92 43.02 3.91
CA ARG A 4 -44.49 42.22 2.76
C ARG A 4 -43.12 42.64 2.22
N LEU A 5 -42.80 43.93 2.28
CA LEU A 5 -41.49 44.46 1.86
C LEU A 5 -40.38 44.05 2.85
N LEU A 6 -40.67 44.08 4.15
CA LEU A 6 -39.76 43.58 5.19
C LEU A 6 -39.50 42.07 5.07
N ALA A 7 -40.53 41.27 4.78
CA ALA A 7 -40.37 39.85 4.56
C ALA A 7 -39.54 39.52 3.30
N LEU A 8 -39.74 40.28 2.20
CA LEU A 8 -38.95 40.13 0.98
C LEU A 8 -37.48 40.54 1.18
N ALA A 9 -37.22 41.62 1.91
CA ALA A 9 -35.87 42.05 2.26
C ALA A 9 -35.15 41.03 3.16
N GLY A 10 -35.84 40.47 4.15
CA GLY A 10 -35.31 39.39 4.99
C GLY A 10 -35.00 38.11 4.20
N GLY A 11 -35.89 37.72 3.28
CA GLY A 11 -35.68 36.59 2.39
C GLY A 11 -34.47 36.76 1.46
N ALA A 12 -34.28 37.96 0.91
CA ALA A 12 -33.14 38.27 0.04
C ALA A 12 -31.79 38.19 0.79
N LEU A 13 -31.71 38.70 2.03
CA LEU A 13 -30.50 38.61 2.85
C LEU A 13 -30.14 37.16 3.20
N LEU A 14 -31.13 36.33 3.54
CA LEU A 14 -30.91 34.90 3.78
C LEU A 14 -30.41 34.20 2.51
N ALA A 15 -31.00 34.47 1.35
CA ALA A 15 -30.57 33.88 0.07
C ALA A 15 -29.13 34.27 -0.29
N ILE A 16 -28.74 35.53 -0.09
CA ILE A 16 -27.36 36.00 -0.31
C ILE A 16 -26.40 35.28 0.63
N THR A 17 -26.75 35.15 1.91
CA THR A 17 -25.89 34.50 2.91
C THR A 17 -25.70 33.00 2.62
N VAL A 18 -26.78 32.30 2.24
CA VAL A 18 -26.73 30.90 1.79
C VAL A 18 -25.89 30.77 0.51
N GLY A 19 -26.04 31.68 -0.45
CA GLY A 19 -25.25 31.69 -1.69
C GLY A 19 -23.74 31.88 -1.43
N VAL A 20 -23.36 32.84 -0.58
CA VAL A 20 -21.96 33.12 -0.22
C VAL A 20 -21.33 31.93 0.52
N THR A 21 -22.06 31.33 1.47
CA THR A 21 -21.56 30.17 2.21
C THR A 21 -21.44 28.93 1.32
N ALA A 22 -22.40 28.69 0.42
CA ALA A 22 -22.33 27.61 -0.57
C ALA A 22 -21.14 27.77 -1.52
N ARG A 23 -20.86 29.00 -2.00
CA ARG A 23 -19.70 29.30 -2.85
C ARG A 23 -18.39 29.06 -2.11
N ARG A 24 -18.23 29.57 -0.88
CA ARG A 24 -17.02 29.35 -0.07
C ARG A 24 -16.82 27.88 0.25
N LEU A 25 -17.90 27.14 0.50
CA LEU A 25 -17.85 25.70 0.71
C LEU A 25 -17.44 24.96 -0.58
N HIS A 26 -17.94 25.40 -1.74
CA HIS A 26 -17.56 24.85 -3.03
C HIS A 26 -16.07 25.08 -3.34
N GLU A 27 -15.59 26.30 -3.15
CA GLU A 27 -14.17 26.66 -3.31
C GLU A 27 -13.29 25.81 -2.37
N LYS A 28 -13.64 25.71 -1.08
CA LYS A 28 -12.94 24.83 -0.12
C LYS A 28 -12.99 23.35 -0.51
N ARG A 29 -14.12 22.89 -1.05
CA ARG A 29 -14.32 21.51 -1.51
C ARG A 29 -13.58 21.17 -2.80
N ASN A 30 -13.19 22.16 -3.60
CA ASN A 30 -12.50 21.96 -4.88
C ASN A 30 -10.98 22.19 -4.80
N THR A 31 -10.46 22.48 -3.60
CA THR A 31 -9.01 22.56 -3.34
C THR A 31 -8.31 21.23 -3.67
N ALA A 32 -7.05 21.31 -4.11
CA ALA A 32 -6.21 20.14 -4.37
C ALA A 32 -6.12 19.22 -3.15
N GLU A 33 -5.93 19.79 -1.96
CA GLU A 33 -5.91 19.05 -0.69
C GLU A 33 -7.22 18.30 -0.41
N ALA A 34 -8.38 18.91 -0.67
CA ALA A 34 -9.66 18.25 -0.46
C ALA A 34 -9.88 17.11 -1.47
N LYS A 35 -9.41 17.27 -2.72
CA LYS A 35 -9.42 16.18 -3.72
C LYS A 35 -8.53 15.02 -3.30
N ARG A 36 -7.30 15.31 -2.85
CA ARG A 36 -6.33 14.37 -2.27
C ARG A 36 -6.94 13.59 -1.11
N ARG A 37 -7.49 14.27 -0.11
CA ARG A 37 -8.12 13.62 1.06
C ARG A 37 -9.26 12.69 0.66
N ARG A 38 -10.08 13.06 -0.33
CA ARG A 38 -11.14 12.18 -0.85
C ARG A 38 -10.61 10.96 -1.57
N GLN A 39 -9.55 11.11 -2.37
CA GLN A 39 -8.92 9.97 -3.04
C GLN A 39 -8.32 9.00 -2.02
N ILE A 40 -7.58 9.50 -1.03
CA ILE A 40 -7.04 8.70 0.06
C ILE A 40 -8.15 8.00 0.84
N ALA A 41 -9.23 8.71 1.19
CA ALA A 41 -10.36 8.12 1.89
C ALA A 41 -11.02 6.98 1.09
N ARG A 42 -11.16 7.13 -0.23
CA ARG A 42 -11.69 6.07 -1.10
C ARG A 42 -10.74 4.88 -1.23
N ASN A 43 -9.44 5.12 -1.36
CA ASN A 43 -8.43 4.05 -1.39
C ASN A 43 -8.42 3.28 -0.06
N LYS A 44 -8.49 3.99 1.07
CA LYS A 44 -8.59 3.39 2.41
C LYS A 44 -9.85 2.55 2.55
N LEU A 45 -10.99 3.05 2.06
CA LEU A 45 -12.25 2.30 2.07
C LEU A 45 -12.11 1.00 1.27
N LEU A 46 -11.52 1.05 0.08
CA LEU A 46 -11.27 -0.12 -0.76
C LEU A 46 -10.45 -1.18 -0.02
N VAL A 47 -9.31 -0.79 0.55
CA VAL A 47 -8.43 -1.71 1.29
C VAL A 47 -9.13 -2.28 2.51
N THR A 48 -9.87 -1.43 3.25
CA THR A 48 -10.64 -1.85 4.43
C THR A 48 -11.73 -2.87 4.05
N GLU A 49 -12.45 -2.66 2.96
CA GLU A 49 -13.45 -3.62 2.48
C GLU A 49 -12.81 -4.93 2.02
N LEU A 50 -11.69 -4.88 1.30
CA LEU A 50 -10.97 -6.08 0.85
C LEU A 50 -10.34 -6.86 2.01
N SER A 51 -9.87 -6.18 3.06
CA SER A 51 -9.28 -6.83 4.25
C SER A 51 -10.26 -7.72 5.02
N LYS A 52 -11.58 -7.53 4.83
CA LYS A 52 -12.60 -8.43 5.39
C LYS A 52 -12.64 -9.80 4.71
N TYR A 53 -12.07 -9.89 3.51
CA TYR A 53 -12.06 -11.09 2.67
C TYR A 53 -10.66 -11.70 2.55
N LEU A 54 -9.62 -10.87 2.48
CA LEU A 54 -8.23 -11.31 2.25
C LEU A 54 -7.42 -11.14 3.55
N PRO A 55 -6.60 -12.11 3.98
CA PRO A 55 -6.28 -13.40 3.33
C PRO A 55 -7.21 -14.57 3.69
N GLU A 56 -7.89 -14.52 4.84
CA GLU A 56 -8.52 -15.71 5.44
C GLU A 56 -9.78 -16.23 4.71
N ARG A 57 -10.44 -15.38 3.92
CA ARG A 57 -11.77 -15.63 3.34
C ARG A 57 -11.80 -15.43 1.81
N ARG A 58 -10.71 -15.78 1.12
CA ARG A 58 -10.56 -15.72 -0.35
C ARG A 58 -11.77 -16.29 -1.09
N PHE A 59 -12.29 -17.44 -0.65
CA PHE A 59 -13.44 -18.12 -1.26
C PHE A 59 -14.75 -17.31 -1.23
N LYS A 60 -14.86 -16.30 -0.36
CA LYS A 60 -16.01 -15.39 -0.30
C LYS A 60 -15.87 -14.22 -1.25
N LEU A 61 -14.67 -13.99 -1.81
CA LEU A 61 -14.44 -12.96 -2.82
C LEU A 61 -15.04 -13.44 -4.15
N LYS A 62 -16.29 -13.03 -4.39
CA LYS A 62 -17.05 -13.32 -5.61
C LYS A 62 -17.19 -12.05 -6.45
N PRO A 63 -17.54 -12.16 -7.75
CA PRO A 63 -17.82 -10.99 -8.59
C PRO A 63 -18.85 -10.01 -8.00
N GLY A 64 -19.85 -10.52 -7.26
CA GLY A 64 -20.82 -9.69 -6.54
C GLY A 64 -20.19 -8.78 -5.47
N VAL A 65 -19.09 -9.20 -4.83
CA VAL A 65 -18.34 -8.39 -3.86
C VAL A 65 -17.61 -7.27 -4.58
N VAL A 66 -16.92 -7.57 -5.68
CA VAL A 66 -16.23 -6.56 -6.52
C VAL A 66 -17.23 -5.53 -7.06
N GLY A 67 -18.40 -5.99 -7.53
CA GLY A 67 -19.48 -5.09 -7.94
C GLY A 67 -20.01 -4.20 -6.79
N SER A 68 -20.01 -4.69 -5.55
CA SER A 68 -20.31 -3.85 -4.38
C SER A 68 -19.20 -2.83 -4.10
N LEU A 69 -17.93 -3.21 -4.23
CA LEU A 69 -16.81 -2.27 -4.09
C LEU A 69 -16.86 -1.19 -5.15
N ARG A 70 -17.20 -1.52 -6.40
CA ARG A 70 -17.40 -0.54 -7.47
C ARG A 70 -18.46 0.49 -7.10
N ARG A 71 -19.61 0.06 -6.58
CA ARG A 71 -20.69 0.99 -6.15
C ARG A 71 -20.27 1.87 -4.97
N ASN A 72 -19.53 1.32 -4.01
CA ASN A 72 -19.17 2.03 -2.78
C ASN A 72 -18.00 3.01 -2.99
N THR A 73 -17.04 2.66 -3.85
CA THR A 73 -15.83 3.44 -4.08
C THR A 73 -15.89 4.30 -5.35
N GLY A 74 -16.73 3.93 -6.30
CA GLY A 74 -16.79 4.52 -7.63
C GLY A 74 -15.60 4.15 -8.53
N PHE A 75 -14.81 3.13 -8.18
CA PHE A 75 -13.68 2.65 -8.97
C PHE A 75 -14.10 1.53 -9.92
N ASN A 76 -13.48 1.50 -11.10
CA ASN A 76 -13.63 0.40 -12.06
C ASN A 76 -12.99 -0.89 -11.54
N GLU A 77 -13.37 -2.07 -12.06
CA GLU A 77 -12.77 -3.37 -11.68
C GLU A 77 -11.24 -3.37 -11.88
N PHE A 78 -10.79 -2.82 -13.01
CA PHE A 78 -9.38 -2.60 -13.32
C PHE A 78 -8.69 -1.68 -12.28
N GLU A 79 -9.35 -0.60 -11.87
CA GLU A 79 -8.80 0.33 -10.88
C GLU A 79 -8.73 -0.29 -9.49
N ILE A 80 -9.69 -1.13 -9.14
CA ILE A 80 -9.71 -1.85 -7.86
C ILE A 80 -8.48 -2.76 -7.77
N PHE A 81 -8.23 -3.56 -8.81
CA PHE A 81 -7.05 -4.41 -8.90
C PHE A 81 -5.76 -3.58 -8.86
N ARG A 82 -5.66 -2.54 -9.69
CA ARG A 82 -4.48 -1.66 -9.75
C ARG A 82 -4.18 -0.97 -8.42
N LYS A 83 -5.20 -0.57 -7.65
CA LYS A 83 -5.05 0.05 -6.32
C LYS A 83 -4.64 -0.96 -5.26
N TYR A 84 -5.26 -2.14 -5.26
CA TYR A 84 -4.91 -3.21 -4.34
C TYR A 84 -3.48 -3.75 -4.61
N LEU A 85 -3.09 -3.88 -5.88
CA LEU A 85 -1.73 -4.21 -6.29
C LEU A 85 -0.70 -3.27 -5.66
N TRP A 86 -0.96 -1.96 -5.71
CA TRP A 86 -0.04 -0.98 -5.12
C TRP A 86 0.02 -1.06 -3.59
N TYR A 87 -1.15 -1.21 -2.94
CA TYR A 87 -1.21 -1.47 -1.51
C TYR A 87 -0.38 -2.69 -1.11
N LEU A 88 -0.50 -3.79 -1.86
CA LEU A 88 0.24 -5.01 -1.62
C LEU A 88 1.75 -4.83 -1.81
N LEU A 89 2.18 -4.08 -2.84
CA LEU A 89 3.60 -3.82 -3.10
C LEU A 89 4.27 -2.99 -1.99
N ARG A 90 3.54 -2.05 -1.38
CA ARG A 90 4.09 -1.09 -0.41
C ARG A 90 3.85 -1.47 1.05
N GLU A 91 2.61 -1.79 1.40
CA GLU A 91 2.17 -1.88 2.80
C GLU A 91 2.13 -3.31 3.33
N ARG A 92 1.95 -4.30 2.43
CA ARG A 92 1.83 -5.70 2.82
C ARG A 92 3.17 -6.43 2.68
N THR A 93 3.38 -7.41 3.55
CA THR A 93 4.40 -8.44 3.37
C THR A 93 4.20 -9.15 2.03
N PHE A 94 5.30 -9.38 1.30
CA PHE A 94 5.25 -10.00 -0.02
C PHE A 94 5.49 -11.50 0.10
N ASP A 95 4.43 -12.23 0.41
CA ASP A 95 4.42 -13.68 0.66
C ASP A 95 3.60 -14.44 -0.41
N ALA A 96 3.65 -15.78 -0.35
CA ALA A 96 2.85 -16.64 -1.22
C ALA A 96 1.34 -16.33 -1.10
N GLU A 97 0.89 -15.99 0.11
CA GLU A 97 -0.47 -15.60 0.41
C GLU A 97 -0.90 -14.31 -0.29
N ALA A 98 -0.01 -13.32 -0.40
CA ALA A 98 -0.27 -12.08 -1.13
C ALA A 98 -0.49 -12.34 -2.62
N ILE A 99 0.25 -13.28 -3.21
CA ILE A 99 0.06 -13.67 -4.61
C ILE A 99 -1.28 -14.39 -4.80
N GLU A 100 -1.64 -15.30 -3.89
CA GLU A 100 -2.96 -15.95 -3.90
C GLU A 100 -4.09 -14.93 -3.80
N ASP A 101 -3.91 -13.88 -3.00
CA ASP A 101 -4.89 -12.81 -2.86
C ASP A 101 -5.05 -11.98 -4.15
N LEU A 102 -3.95 -11.72 -4.88
CA LEU A 102 -4.01 -11.09 -6.20
C LEU A 102 -4.68 -11.98 -7.23
N VAL A 103 -4.40 -13.28 -7.22
CA VAL A 103 -5.04 -14.25 -8.13
C VAL A 103 -6.54 -14.34 -7.82
N ALA A 104 -6.93 -14.43 -6.55
CA ALA A 104 -8.34 -14.42 -6.14
C ALA A 104 -9.04 -13.12 -6.57
N LEU A 105 -8.37 -11.97 -6.43
CA LEU A 105 -8.93 -10.69 -6.87
C LEU A 105 -9.03 -10.59 -8.39
N LYS A 106 -8.04 -11.09 -9.15
CA LYS A 106 -8.10 -11.20 -10.61
C LYS A 106 -9.32 -12.00 -11.05
N THR A 107 -9.52 -13.18 -10.45
CA THR A 107 -10.67 -14.04 -10.76
C THR A 107 -12.00 -13.40 -10.37
N ALA A 108 -12.08 -12.77 -9.20
CA ALA A 108 -13.30 -12.12 -8.74
C ALA A 108 -13.64 -10.85 -9.53
N ALA A 109 -12.64 -10.14 -10.04
CA ALA A 109 -12.81 -8.96 -10.87
C ALA A 109 -12.95 -9.28 -12.37
N GLU A 110 -12.89 -10.56 -12.75
CA GLU A 110 -13.02 -11.05 -14.14
C GLU A 110 -12.03 -10.35 -15.10
N LEU A 111 -10.82 -10.08 -14.63
CA LEU A 111 -9.80 -9.37 -15.42
C LEU A 111 -9.10 -10.30 -16.40
N SER A 112 -8.92 -9.82 -17.63
CA SER A 112 -8.11 -10.51 -18.63
C SER A 112 -6.61 -10.39 -18.32
N ASP A 113 -5.82 -11.30 -18.88
CA ASP A 113 -4.35 -11.27 -18.76
C ASP A 113 -3.77 -9.96 -19.31
N ASP A 114 -4.35 -9.41 -20.39
CA ASP A 114 -3.99 -8.11 -20.94
C ASP A 114 -4.19 -6.98 -19.92
N GLN A 115 -5.34 -6.96 -19.22
CA GLN A 115 -5.63 -5.95 -18.21
C GLN A 115 -4.69 -6.08 -17.01
N VAL A 116 -4.36 -7.29 -16.59
CA VAL A 116 -3.40 -7.49 -15.49
C VAL A 116 -2.00 -7.03 -15.91
N ALA A 117 -1.59 -7.33 -17.14
CA ALA A 117 -0.32 -6.87 -17.70
C ALA A 117 -0.25 -5.35 -17.80
N ASP A 118 -1.31 -4.70 -18.30
CA ASP A 118 -1.39 -3.24 -18.38
C ASP A 118 -1.33 -2.60 -16.98
N ALA A 119 -1.97 -3.20 -15.97
CA ALA A 119 -1.89 -2.73 -14.59
C ALA A 119 -0.47 -2.84 -14.01
N LEU A 120 0.25 -3.93 -14.30
CA LEU A 120 1.64 -4.13 -13.88
C LEU A 120 2.59 -3.15 -14.58
N ALA A 121 2.44 -2.97 -15.90
CA ALA A 121 3.24 -2.05 -16.69
C ALA A 121 3.01 -0.59 -16.26
N GLU A 122 1.76 -0.18 -16.03
CA GLU A 122 1.44 1.16 -15.54
C GLU A 122 2.05 1.41 -14.15
N ARG A 123 2.01 0.42 -13.26
CA ARG A 123 2.65 0.54 -11.93
C ARG A 123 4.17 0.59 -12.02
N ALA A 124 4.77 -0.22 -12.89
CA ALA A 124 6.21 -0.15 -13.16
C ALA A 124 6.62 1.23 -13.65
N GLN A 125 5.86 1.82 -14.58
CA GLN A 125 6.13 3.17 -15.09
C GLN A 125 6.06 4.22 -13.97
N ARG A 126 5.03 4.19 -13.11
CA ARG A 126 4.93 5.12 -11.97
C ARG A 126 6.07 4.97 -10.96
N VAL A 127 6.53 3.74 -10.73
CA VAL A 127 7.70 3.51 -9.87
C VAL A 127 8.95 4.11 -10.54
N TYR A 128 9.11 3.94 -11.85
CA TYR A 128 10.19 4.60 -12.57
C TYR A 128 10.10 6.13 -12.50
N ASP A 129 8.91 6.72 -12.70
CA ASP A 129 8.73 8.17 -12.64
C ASP A 129 9.06 8.73 -11.23
N LYS A 130 8.69 7.99 -10.17
CA LYS A 130 8.96 8.38 -8.77
C LYS A 130 10.38 8.08 -8.30
N TYR A 131 11.05 7.03 -8.77
CA TYR A 131 12.33 6.57 -8.20
C TYR A 131 13.51 6.60 -9.17
N GLY A 132 13.25 6.64 -10.48
CA GLY A 132 14.27 6.67 -11.53
C GLY A 132 14.81 5.30 -11.92
N THR A 133 15.99 5.31 -12.54
CA THR A 133 16.67 4.12 -13.07
C THR A 133 17.22 3.22 -11.96
N LEU A 134 17.27 1.91 -12.24
CA LEU A 134 17.85 0.91 -11.35
C LEU A 134 19.35 0.78 -11.58
N MET A 135 20.14 1.71 -11.05
CA MET A 135 21.59 1.59 -11.05
C MET A 135 22.08 0.84 -9.81
N LEU A 136 22.39 -0.45 -9.95
CA LEU A 136 22.87 -1.29 -8.85
C LEU A 136 24.27 -0.91 -8.34
N ARG A 137 25.14 -0.41 -9.23
CA ARG A 137 26.53 -0.04 -8.87
C ARG A 137 26.59 1.08 -7.84
N GLU A 138 25.72 2.07 -7.97
CA GLU A 138 25.68 3.23 -7.07
C GLU A 138 25.14 2.87 -5.68
N LEU A 139 24.45 1.73 -5.54
CA LEU A 139 23.99 1.22 -4.26
C LEU A 139 25.12 0.50 -3.50
N GLU A 140 26.13 0.02 -4.22
CA GLU A 140 27.32 -0.66 -3.68
C GLU A 140 28.45 0.32 -3.37
N GLU A 141 28.56 1.39 -4.16
CA GLU A 141 29.50 2.49 -3.95
C GLU A 141 28.84 3.54 -3.04
N GLU A 142 29.14 3.53 -1.73
CA GLU A 142 28.61 4.34 -0.60
C GLU A 142 28.64 5.90 -0.75
N THR A 143 28.47 6.42 -1.96
CA THR A 143 28.54 7.85 -2.30
C THR A 143 27.18 8.57 -2.20
N LEU A 144 26.13 7.86 -1.76
CA LEU A 144 24.77 8.38 -1.69
C LEU A 144 24.45 8.96 -0.32
N SER A 145 23.65 10.02 -0.30
CA SER A 145 23.00 10.47 0.93
C SER A 145 22.07 9.37 1.46
N ALA A 146 21.82 9.35 2.78
CA ALA A 146 20.90 8.39 3.40
C ALA A 146 19.52 8.34 2.70
N SER A 147 18.99 9.50 2.31
CA SER A 147 17.74 9.61 1.55
C SER A 147 17.83 9.06 0.12
N GLY A 148 19.01 9.20 -0.53
CA GLY A 148 19.26 8.64 -1.85
C GLY A 148 19.39 7.12 -1.82
N LEU A 149 20.00 6.59 -0.76
CA LEU A 149 20.12 5.16 -0.52
C LEU A 149 18.74 4.52 -0.26
N GLU A 150 17.93 5.13 0.60
CA GLU A 150 16.56 4.67 0.90
C GLU A 150 15.67 4.67 -0.36
N ARG A 151 15.74 5.73 -1.17
CA ARG A 151 15.01 5.83 -2.43
C ARG A 151 15.38 4.70 -3.39
N LYS A 152 16.67 4.38 -3.52
CA LYS A 152 17.14 3.31 -4.40
C LYS A 152 16.85 1.92 -3.85
N ALA A 153 16.98 1.71 -2.55
CA ALA A 153 16.59 0.46 -1.89
C ALA A 153 15.10 0.18 -2.09
N THR A 154 14.25 1.20 -1.96
CA THR A 154 12.81 1.11 -2.23
C THR A 154 12.53 0.78 -3.70
N CYS A 155 13.21 1.46 -4.62
CA CYS A 155 13.10 1.19 -6.06
C CYS A 155 13.46 -0.28 -6.38
N LYS A 156 14.59 -0.74 -5.82
CA LYS A 156 15.05 -2.13 -5.95
C LYS A 156 14.00 -3.11 -5.44
N ALA A 157 13.51 -2.93 -4.21
CA ALA A 157 12.50 -3.82 -3.63
C ALA A 157 11.21 -3.88 -4.46
N LEU A 158 10.72 -2.72 -4.92
CA LEU A 158 9.52 -2.65 -5.77
C LEU A 158 9.75 -3.33 -7.13
N PHE A 159 10.92 -3.14 -7.73
CA PHE A 159 11.29 -3.80 -8.97
C PHE A 159 11.31 -5.33 -8.81
N GLN A 160 11.92 -5.83 -7.73
CA GLN A 160 11.99 -7.27 -7.47
C GLN A 160 10.58 -7.88 -7.36
N LYS A 161 9.69 -7.23 -6.60
CA LYS A 161 8.29 -7.66 -6.47
C LYS A 161 7.55 -7.62 -7.81
N LEU A 162 7.70 -6.53 -8.58
CA LEU A 162 7.07 -6.40 -9.90
C LEU A 162 7.58 -7.44 -10.90
N LEU A 163 8.89 -7.71 -10.88
CA LEU A 163 9.52 -8.74 -11.70
C LEU A 163 8.93 -10.11 -11.38
N TYR A 164 8.83 -10.46 -10.09
CA TYR A 164 8.20 -11.70 -9.66
C TYR A 164 6.74 -11.80 -10.13
N LEU A 165 5.95 -10.73 -10.00
CA LEU A 165 4.54 -10.73 -10.44
C LEU A 165 4.40 -10.86 -11.96
N SER A 166 5.33 -10.28 -12.74
CA SER A 166 5.33 -10.37 -14.21
C SER A 166 5.65 -11.78 -14.73
N GLU A 167 6.45 -12.54 -13.98
CA GLU A 167 6.82 -13.92 -14.29
C GLU A 167 5.83 -14.95 -13.73
N CYS A 168 4.85 -14.51 -12.93
CA CYS A 168 3.86 -15.39 -12.34
C CYS A 168 2.81 -15.83 -13.36
N GLU A 169 2.89 -17.08 -13.82
CA GLU A 169 1.93 -17.70 -14.78
C GLU A 169 0.46 -17.59 -14.35
N ARG A 170 0.20 -17.55 -13.04
CA ARG A 170 -1.16 -17.46 -12.50
C ARG A 170 -1.77 -16.07 -12.68
N LEU A 171 -0.93 -15.05 -12.79
CA LEU A 171 -1.36 -13.68 -13.04
C LEU A 171 -1.34 -13.34 -14.52
N VAL A 172 -0.31 -13.73 -15.26
CA VAL A 172 -0.20 -13.49 -16.70
C VAL A 172 0.40 -14.72 -17.37
N ALA A 173 -0.31 -15.30 -18.34
CA ALA A 173 0.18 -16.45 -19.09
C ALA A 173 1.49 -16.12 -19.82
N GLN A 174 2.53 -16.93 -19.60
CA GLN A 174 3.84 -16.72 -20.19
C GLN A 174 3.82 -16.99 -21.70
N GLY A 175 4.54 -16.16 -22.47
CA GLY A 175 4.53 -16.22 -23.94
C GLY A 175 3.28 -15.63 -24.60
N SER A 176 2.32 -15.11 -23.83
CA SER A 176 1.21 -14.32 -24.37
C SER A 176 1.67 -12.93 -24.80
N GLN A 177 0.90 -12.30 -25.69
CA GLN A 177 1.11 -10.88 -26.04
C GLN A 177 1.02 -9.96 -24.81
N ALA A 178 0.23 -10.35 -23.79
CA ALA A 178 0.11 -9.64 -22.53
C ALA A 178 1.43 -9.61 -21.76
N ALA A 179 2.12 -10.75 -21.63
CA ALA A 179 3.43 -10.84 -20.96
C ALA A 179 4.48 -9.95 -21.65
N GLY A 180 4.44 -9.88 -22.98
CA GLY A 180 5.30 -9.01 -23.77
C GLY A 180 5.10 -7.50 -23.54
N ARG A 181 3.99 -7.07 -22.95
CA ARG A 181 3.76 -5.65 -22.58
C ARG A 181 4.52 -5.25 -21.32
N ILE A 182 4.83 -6.22 -20.45
CA ILE A 182 5.48 -5.98 -19.16
C ILE A 182 7.00 -5.99 -19.35
N ASN A 183 7.52 -5.05 -20.13
CA ASN A 183 8.96 -4.94 -20.38
C ASN A 183 9.66 -4.13 -19.28
N LEU A 184 9.72 -4.66 -18.06
CA LEU A 184 10.36 -4.00 -16.90
C LEU A 184 11.81 -3.62 -17.17
N ARG A 185 12.53 -4.46 -17.93
CA ARG A 185 13.91 -4.18 -18.36
C ARG A 185 14.02 -2.86 -19.11
N VAL A 186 13.08 -2.60 -20.02
CA VAL A 186 13.06 -1.38 -20.83
C VAL A 186 12.62 -0.19 -19.99
N ILE A 187 11.58 -0.37 -19.16
CA ILE A 187 11.04 0.69 -18.29
C ILE A 187 12.11 1.22 -17.34
N PHE A 188 12.86 0.34 -16.68
CA PHE A 188 13.86 0.74 -15.69
C PHE A 188 15.28 0.92 -16.24
N GLY A 189 15.50 0.64 -17.53
CA GLY A 189 16.82 0.69 -18.16
C GLY A 189 17.81 -0.33 -17.59
N ALA A 190 17.32 -1.48 -17.10
CA ALA A 190 18.15 -2.49 -16.45
C ALA A 190 18.86 -3.39 -17.49
N SER A 191 20.08 -3.82 -17.20
CA SER A 191 20.72 -4.87 -18.02
C SER A 191 20.15 -6.25 -17.66
N GLU A 192 20.25 -7.21 -18.58
CA GLU A 192 19.80 -8.59 -18.32
C GLU A 192 20.52 -9.21 -17.11
N ARG A 193 21.78 -8.83 -16.87
CA ARG A 193 22.53 -9.23 -15.68
C ARG A 193 21.90 -8.68 -14.40
N ASP A 194 21.45 -7.42 -14.41
CA ASP A 194 20.82 -6.78 -13.25
C ASP A 194 19.46 -7.41 -12.97
N VAL A 195 18.66 -7.70 -14.01
CA VAL A 195 17.38 -8.42 -13.89
C VAL A 195 17.59 -9.78 -13.25
N ASN A 196 18.56 -10.57 -13.76
CA ASN A 196 18.85 -11.90 -13.22
C ASN A 196 19.36 -11.86 -11.77
N ARG A 197 20.10 -10.82 -11.39
CA ARG A 197 20.59 -10.63 -10.01
C ARG A 197 19.47 -10.22 -9.05
N LEU A 198 18.47 -9.50 -9.53
CA LEU A 198 17.34 -9.01 -8.75
C LEU A 198 16.17 -10.00 -8.66
N ARG A 199 16.17 -11.03 -9.51
CA ARG A 199 15.12 -12.05 -9.56
C ARG A 199 14.95 -12.73 -8.20
N ILE A 200 13.72 -12.71 -7.67
CA ILE A 200 13.36 -13.44 -6.46
C ILE A 200 13.28 -14.92 -6.82
N VAL A 201 14.23 -15.72 -6.32
CA VAL A 201 14.29 -17.18 -6.57
C VAL A 201 13.38 -17.92 -5.59
N SER A 202 13.26 -17.44 -4.34
CA SER A 202 12.33 -17.98 -3.36
C SER A 202 11.64 -16.85 -2.57
N LEU A 203 10.33 -16.98 -2.36
CA LEU A 203 9.56 -16.01 -1.54
C LEU A 203 9.91 -16.10 -0.05
N TYR A 204 10.50 -17.22 0.38
CA TYR A 204 10.97 -17.40 1.76
C TYR A 204 12.12 -16.46 2.12
N GLU A 205 13.01 -16.16 1.16
CA GLU A 205 14.11 -15.20 1.37
C GLU A 205 13.61 -13.77 1.53
N VAL A 206 12.56 -13.39 0.80
CA VAL A 206 11.95 -12.06 0.86
C VAL A 206 11.19 -11.85 2.18
N ASP A 207 10.50 -12.89 2.66
CA ASP A 207 9.79 -12.86 3.94
C ASP A 207 10.78 -12.74 5.13
N LEU A 208 11.93 -13.43 5.05
CA LEU A 208 13.00 -13.28 6.02
C LEU A 208 13.58 -11.86 6.04
N GLU A 209 13.90 -11.26 4.89
CA GLU A 209 14.45 -9.90 4.81
C GLU A 209 13.44 -8.84 5.31
N ALA A 210 12.15 -9.02 5.01
CA ALA A 210 11.08 -8.17 5.53
C ALA A 210 10.89 -8.33 7.05
N ALA A 211 10.95 -9.55 7.57
CA ALA A 211 10.89 -9.83 9.00
C ALA A 211 12.10 -9.27 9.77
N PHE A 212 13.31 -9.35 9.20
CA PHE A 212 14.52 -8.75 9.78
C PHE A 212 14.49 -7.22 9.75
N SER A 213 13.90 -6.62 8.71
CA SER A 213 13.72 -5.16 8.63
C SER A 213 12.64 -4.62 9.58
N GLN A 214 11.71 -5.46 10.02
CA GLN A 214 10.65 -5.13 10.98
C GLN A 214 10.96 -5.54 12.43
N ALA A 215 12.11 -6.18 12.67
CA ALA A 215 12.55 -6.49 14.03
C ALA A 215 12.88 -5.19 14.79
N PRO A 216 12.32 -4.95 15.99
CA PRO A 216 12.61 -3.74 16.75
C PRO A 216 14.07 -3.78 17.23
N GLY A 217 14.92 -3.02 16.55
CA GLY A 217 16.27 -2.71 17.00
C GLY A 217 16.23 -1.87 18.27
N VAL A 218 16.43 -2.57 19.40
CA VAL A 218 17.14 -2.13 20.62
C VAL A 218 17.23 -0.62 20.81
N ASN A 219 16.33 -0.08 21.64
CA ASN A 219 16.52 1.21 22.30
C ASN A 219 17.82 1.18 23.10
N SER A 220 18.91 1.66 22.51
CA SER A 220 20.13 2.01 23.23
C SER A 220 19.91 3.36 23.90
N ALA A 221 19.47 3.31 25.16
CA ALA A 221 19.66 4.38 26.14
C ALA A 221 19.65 3.78 27.55
N ALA A 222 20.67 3.00 27.86
CA ALA A 222 21.08 2.69 29.23
C ALA A 222 22.51 3.20 29.41
N GLY A 223 22.64 4.47 29.80
CA GLY A 223 23.79 4.99 30.56
C GLY A 223 23.36 5.00 32.02
N VAL A 224 23.77 4.02 32.83
CA VAL A 224 24.94 4.08 33.71
C VAL A 224 24.83 5.25 34.69
N ASP A 225 24.27 4.96 35.87
CA ASP A 225 24.81 5.45 37.13
C ASP A 225 24.80 4.29 38.13
N ALA A 226 25.99 3.76 38.37
CA ALA A 226 26.28 2.79 39.40
C ALA A 226 26.98 3.54 40.55
N GLN A 227 26.42 3.46 41.75
CA GLN A 227 27.12 3.68 43.02
C GLN A 227 26.38 2.94 44.15
N PRO A 228 27.07 2.63 45.27
CA PRO A 228 27.38 1.25 45.62
C PRO A 228 26.64 0.77 46.87
N ALA A 229 26.79 -0.53 47.11
CA ALA A 229 26.24 -1.28 48.22
C ALA A 229 26.64 -0.72 49.60
N ASP A 230 25.65 -0.58 50.48
CA ASP A 230 25.82 -0.65 51.93
C ASP A 230 25.12 -1.92 52.44
N ILE A 231 25.91 -2.77 53.09
CA ILE A 231 25.47 -3.92 53.91
C ILE A 231 25.43 -3.43 55.37
N PRO A 232 24.33 -3.64 56.10
CA PRO A 232 24.29 -4.69 57.14
C PRO A 232 22.91 -5.39 57.16
N GLY A 233 22.74 -6.69 57.40
CA GLY A 233 23.36 -7.51 58.42
C GLY A 233 22.25 -8.03 59.34
N ASP A 234 22.19 -9.35 59.49
CA ASP A 234 21.54 -10.13 60.56
C ASP A 234 20.06 -10.57 60.38
N GLY A 235 19.77 -11.80 60.84
CA GLY A 235 18.40 -12.24 61.13
C GLY A 235 17.97 -13.60 60.55
N THR A 236 18.45 -14.68 61.15
CA THR A 236 18.05 -16.09 61.02
C THR A 236 16.55 -16.46 61.05
N THR A 237 16.28 -17.71 60.61
CA THR A 237 15.10 -18.61 60.77
C THR A 237 14.21 -18.69 59.52
N GLY A 238 13.79 -19.83 58.97
CA GLY A 238 13.80 -21.24 59.34
C GLY A 238 12.58 -21.91 58.66
N ARG A 239 12.67 -23.23 58.38
CA ARG A 239 11.63 -24.19 57.91
C ARG A 239 11.32 -24.34 56.41
N ASP A 240 11.77 -25.50 55.92
CA ASP A 240 11.04 -26.59 55.25
C ASP A 240 9.58 -26.35 54.82
N THR A 241 9.26 -26.72 53.58
CA THR A 241 8.60 -28.02 53.27
C THR A 241 8.32 -28.18 51.76
N THR A 242 8.83 -29.29 51.21
CA THR A 242 8.18 -30.28 50.34
C THR A 242 7.04 -29.86 49.40
N GLY A 243 7.33 -29.96 48.10
CA GLY A 243 6.70 -30.95 47.20
C GLY A 243 5.28 -30.71 46.70
N GLY A 244 5.09 -30.82 45.38
CA GLY A 244 3.76 -31.02 44.79
C GLY A 244 3.65 -30.57 43.35
N GLY A 245 4.06 -31.44 42.42
CA GLY A 245 3.81 -31.26 40.99
C GLY A 245 2.32 -31.19 40.68
N ARG A 246 1.97 -30.37 39.68
CA ARG A 246 0.68 -30.44 39.01
C ARG A 246 0.82 -30.03 37.55
N ILE A 247 0.62 -31.03 36.70
CA ILE A 247 0.48 -30.92 35.24
C ILE A 247 -0.90 -30.31 34.94
N GLY A 248 -0.90 -29.22 34.18
CA GLY A 248 -2.04 -28.62 33.48
C GLY A 248 -1.46 -27.59 32.52
N GLY A 249 -1.57 -27.68 31.20
CA GLY A 249 -2.78 -27.98 30.45
C GLY A 249 -3.52 -26.68 30.13
N ARG A 250 -2.96 -25.83 29.25
CA ARG A 250 -3.67 -24.77 28.49
C ARG A 250 -2.70 -23.94 27.66
N GLY A 251 -3.12 -23.58 26.45
CA GLY A 251 -2.50 -22.46 25.71
C GLY A 251 -2.61 -22.57 24.20
N GLY A 252 -3.83 -22.67 23.66
CA GLY A 252 -4.05 -22.35 22.24
C GLY A 252 -3.66 -20.89 22.01
N ALA A 253 -2.70 -20.65 21.13
CA ALA A 253 -2.31 -19.31 20.72
C ALA A 253 -3.44 -18.69 19.89
N SER A 254 -4.27 -17.86 20.54
CA SER A 254 -5.11 -16.92 19.82
C SER A 254 -4.20 -15.83 19.25
N LEU A 255 -3.98 -15.87 17.93
CA LEU A 255 -3.44 -14.73 17.19
C LEU A 255 -4.33 -13.52 17.48
N GLY A 256 -3.76 -12.52 18.15
CA GLY A 256 -4.43 -11.25 18.42
C GLY A 256 -4.77 -10.52 17.12
N PRO A 257 -5.75 -9.61 17.15
CA PRO A 257 -6.14 -8.84 15.97
C PRO A 257 -4.96 -8.01 15.46
N LEU A 258 -4.79 -8.01 14.14
CA LEU A 258 -3.77 -7.23 13.43
C LEU A 258 -3.81 -5.74 13.84
N PRO A 259 -2.64 -5.07 13.91
CA PRO A 259 -2.57 -3.66 14.25
C PRO A 259 -3.29 -2.78 13.22
N PRO A 260 -3.77 -1.59 13.62
CA PRO A 260 -4.49 -0.68 12.74
C PRO A 260 -3.59 -0.20 11.59
N VAL A 261 -4.12 -0.30 10.37
CA VAL A 261 -3.46 0.13 9.13
C VAL A 261 -3.26 1.65 9.14
N VAL A 262 -2.01 2.09 9.26
CA VAL A 262 -1.56 3.48 9.07
C VAL A 262 -1.11 3.63 7.62
N ILE A 263 -2.00 4.10 6.75
CA ILE A 263 -1.67 4.38 5.35
C ILE A 263 -0.88 5.70 5.31
N SER A 264 0.38 5.66 4.85
CA SER A 264 1.24 6.85 4.75
C SER A 264 0.71 7.86 3.71
N ASP A 265 0.81 9.14 4.06
CA ASP A 265 0.32 10.32 3.34
C ASP A 265 1.12 10.67 2.07
N ASP A 266 1.39 9.72 1.17
CA ASP A 266 2.43 9.91 0.14
C ASP A 266 1.96 9.60 -1.30
N GLU A 267 0.64 9.53 -1.51
CA GLU A 267 0.03 9.18 -2.81
C GLU A 267 -1.13 10.13 -3.17
N ALA A 268 -0.85 11.42 -3.36
CA ALA A 268 -1.82 12.28 -4.06
C ALA A 268 -1.22 13.42 -4.88
N ASP A 269 0.08 13.45 -5.05
CA ASP A 269 0.71 14.27 -6.07
C ASP A 269 0.86 13.38 -7.29
N GLU A 270 -0.10 13.46 -8.22
CA GLU A 270 0.11 13.36 -9.67
C GLU A 270 -1.23 13.36 -10.40
N GLU A 271 -1.46 14.44 -11.14
CA GLU A 271 -2.55 14.58 -12.09
C GLU A 271 -2.45 13.51 -13.20
N PRO A 272 -3.57 13.04 -13.76
CA PRO A 272 -3.52 12.21 -14.96
C PRO A 272 -2.87 13.00 -16.11
N PRO A 273 -2.10 12.35 -17.01
CA PRO A 273 -1.58 13.02 -18.19
C PRO A 273 -2.74 13.59 -19.00
N HIS A 274 -2.63 14.88 -19.34
CA HIS A 274 -3.51 15.56 -20.28
C HIS A 274 -3.35 14.86 -21.65
N PHE A 275 -4.25 13.94 -21.97
CA PHE A 275 -4.36 13.39 -23.31
C PHE A 275 -4.91 14.51 -24.21
N GLN A 276 -4.00 15.22 -24.89
CA GLN A 276 -4.41 16.11 -25.97
C GLN A 276 -4.86 15.22 -27.12
N ASP A 277 -6.16 15.21 -27.39
CA ASP A 277 -6.74 14.66 -28.61
C ASP A 277 -6.13 15.38 -29.81
N ASP A 278 -5.10 14.79 -30.40
CA ASP A 278 -4.56 15.23 -31.68
C ASP A 278 -5.58 14.85 -32.76
N LYS A 279 -6.46 15.81 -33.07
CA LYS A 279 -7.42 15.67 -34.16
C LYS A 279 -6.66 15.40 -35.46
N PRO A 280 -7.03 14.37 -36.24
CA PRO A 280 -6.43 14.16 -37.55
C PRO A 280 -6.75 15.38 -38.42
N ARG A 281 -5.71 16.12 -38.81
CA ARG A 281 -5.82 17.13 -39.87
C ARG A 281 -6.21 16.41 -41.15
N ARG A 282 -7.49 16.55 -41.51
CA ARG A 282 -7.97 16.27 -42.87
C ARG A 282 -7.23 17.16 -43.85
N SER A 283 -6.90 16.53 -44.96
CA SER A 283 -6.13 16.96 -46.12
C SER A 283 -6.63 18.21 -46.83
N ALA A 284 -5.68 18.93 -47.43
CA ALA A 284 -5.77 19.53 -48.76
C ALA A 284 -4.41 19.34 -49.44
#